data_AF-A0A401J5Z2-F1
#
_entry.id   AF-A0A401J5Z2-F1
#
_cell.length_a   1.000
_cell.length_b   1.000
_cell.length_c   1.000
_cell.angle_alpha   90.00
_cell.angle_beta   90.00
_cell.angle_gamma   90.00
#
_symmetry.space_group_name_H-M   'P 1'
#
loop_
_entity.id
_entity.type
_entity.pdbx_description
1 polymer ?
#
loop_
_entity_poly.entity_id
_entity_poly.type
_entity_poly.pdbx_seq_one_letter_code
_entity_poly.pdbx_strand_id
1 'polypeptide(L)'
;MQKFKRKVFYLGGFDPRGVRFYHQLYRDQAGRYDRLTGEGVTVGGRRAGPAGSVVSTIWSVDNEQAGVETDYEFLRWEDLVGKVWIRNPLTLAFRSIATYVGHGRFMQFKRMKALRPGPVLTICYPPFLAVMIPLLFALLSALLLWSVLPFWAAALAGIGISAMASGKWLNKLVVPWLLRFTYYHHTLAAGGPGDALDARLDAFARRMAEELDEPWDEVLFLTHSAGTILGMSVMRRLFDLRGMALPDHFAMVGMGQVVPVVALRTDARWYHADLRALADKHFRYVDLSFPPDGAAYFNVNPLLLESDTHAARVDMLSPRFHLFYDPENYHGGWSNKYEAHFDYLRVGDRLSPVDFLSLTAGRRTLDDAIAAFRTIP
;
A
#
# COMPACT_ATOMS: atom_id res chain seq x y z
N MET A 1 2.37 -22.91 -29.06
CA MET A 1 2.65 -23.29 -27.66
C MET A 1 1.49 -22.83 -26.80
N GLN A 2 1.04 -23.64 -25.84
CA GLN A 2 0.04 -23.20 -24.86
C GLN A 2 0.68 -22.13 -23.97
N LYS A 3 0.05 -20.95 -23.87
CA LYS A 3 0.49 -19.87 -22.98
C LYS A 3 0.18 -20.23 -21.53
N PHE A 4 1.05 -19.82 -20.61
CA PHE A 4 0.80 -19.85 -19.18
C PHE A 4 -0.24 -18.77 -18.86
N LYS A 5 -1.37 -19.17 -18.28
CA LYS A 5 -2.51 -18.31 -17.97
C LYS A 5 -2.45 -17.89 -16.50
N ARG A 6 -2.32 -16.59 -16.26
CA ARG A 6 -2.31 -16.03 -14.91
C ARG A 6 -3.53 -15.15 -14.67
N LYS A 7 -4.18 -15.32 -13.52
CA LYS A 7 -5.14 -14.35 -12.99
C LYS A 7 -4.44 -13.48 -11.97
N VAL A 8 -4.55 -12.16 -12.08
CA VAL A 8 -4.05 -11.22 -11.08
C VAL A 8 -5.18 -10.38 -10.54
N PHE A 9 -5.41 -10.43 -9.23
CA PHE A 9 -6.21 -9.46 -8.51
C PHE A 9 -5.29 -8.46 -7.83
N TYR A 10 -5.51 -7.17 -8.05
CA TYR A 10 -4.73 -6.12 -7.41
C TYR A 10 -5.60 -5.22 -6.54
N LEU A 11 -5.24 -5.09 -5.26
CA LEU A 11 -5.86 -4.17 -4.32
C LEU A 11 -4.83 -3.15 -3.81
N GLY A 12 -4.98 -1.91 -4.29
CA GLY A 12 -4.09 -0.80 -3.95
C GLY A 12 -4.36 -0.15 -2.60
N GLY A 13 -3.49 0.79 -2.22
CA GLY A 13 -3.57 1.56 -0.98
C GLY A 13 -4.63 2.68 -0.95
N PHE A 14 -4.57 3.48 0.12
CA PHE A 14 -5.45 4.64 0.35
C PHE A 14 -5.10 5.79 -0.60
N ASP A 15 -5.57 5.69 -1.85
CA ASP A 15 -5.18 6.57 -2.95
C ASP A 15 -6.36 6.95 -3.86
N PRO A 16 -6.73 8.24 -3.96
CA PRO A 16 -7.87 8.68 -4.75
C PRO A 16 -7.61 8.72 -6.26
N ARG A 17 -6.36 8.53 -6.72
CA ARG A 17 -6.02 8.55 -8.16
C ARG A 17 -6.59 7.34 -8.91
N GLY A 18 -6.71 6.21 -8.21
CA GLY A 18 -7.46 5.05 -8.64
C GLY A 18 -6.99 4.40 -9.93
N VAL A 19 -7.88 3.61 -10.54
CA VAL A 19 -7.59 2.72 -11.66
C VAL A 19 -6.88 3.40 -12.84
N ARG A 20 -7.16 4.67 -13.10
CA ARG A 20 -6.52 5.41 -14.21
C ARG A 20 -5.02 5.53 -14.03
N PHE A 21 -4.60 5.87 -12.82
CA PHE A 21 -3.19 6.02 -12.47
C PHE A 21 -2.48 4.67 -12.48
N TYR A 22 -3.04 3.64 -11.85
CA TYR A 22 -2.38 2.32 -11.78
C TYR A 22 -2.28 1.62 -13.14
N HIS A 23 -3.27 1.79 -14.02
CA HIS A 23 -3.19 1.27 -15.39
C HIS A 23 -2.09 1.99 -16.20
N GLN A 24 -1.98 3.32 -16.07
CA GLN A 24 -0.89 4.06 -16.70
C GLN A 24 0.47 3.66 -16.14
N LEU A 25 0.59 3.55 -14.82
CA LEU A 25 1.81 3.08 -14.15
C LEU A 25 2.23 1.72 -14.70
N TYR A 26 1.31 0.76 -14.79
CA TYR A 26 1.58 -0.56 -15.36
C TYR A 26 2.11 -0.46 -16.79
N ARG A 27 1.49 0.37 -17.65
CA ARG A 27 1.93 0.59 -19.03
C ARG A 27 3.34 1.18 -19.10
N ASP A 28 3.64 2.15 -18.26
CA ASP A 28 4.96 2.80 -18.21
C ASP A 28 6.03 1.79 -17.76
N GLN A 29 5.70 0.95 -16.78
CA GLN A 29 6.60 -0.11 -16.29
C GLN A 29 6.77 -1.25 -17.29
N ALA A 30 5.72 -1.63 -18.03
CA ALA A 30 5.82 -2.59 -19.13
C ALA A 30 6.77 -2.07 -20.22
N GLY A 31 6.70 -0.78 -20.56
CA GLY A 31 7.65 -0.15 -21.48
C GLY A 31 9.09 -0.10 -20.93
N ARG A 32 9.27 0.00 -19.61
CA ARG A 32 10.60 -0.11 -18.99
C ARG A 32 11.12 -1.54 -19.02
N TYR A 33 10.27 -2.52 -18.71
CA TYR A 33 10.58 -3.93 -18.81
C TYR A 33 11.08 -4.28 -20.21
N ASP A 34 10.33 -3.91 -21.25
CA ASP A 34 10.70 -4.12 -22.66
C ASP A 34 12.07 -3.51 -23.02
N ARG A 35 12.37 -2.29 -22.55
CA ARG A 35 13.70 -1.68 -22.76
C ARG A 35 14.84 -2.44 -22.09
N LEU A 36 14.57 -3.17 -21.00
CA LEU A 36 15.58 -3.93 -20.27
C LEU A 36 15.77 -5.35 -20.82
N THR A 37 14.71 -5.96 -21.35
CA THR A 37 14.71 -7.37 -21.77
C THR A 37 14.69 -7.58 -23.29
N GLY A 38 14.14 -6.63 -24.05
CA GLY A 38 13.70 -6.84 -25.42
C GLY A 38 12.41 -7.69 -25.54
N GLU A 39 11.77 -8.01 -24.41
CA GLU A 39 10.50 -8.74 -24.34
C GLU A 39 9.34 -7.75 -24.29
N GLY A 40 8.68 -7.55 -25.44
CA GLY A 40 7.51 -6.68 -25.54
C GLY A 40 6.34 -7.19 -24.71
N VAL A 41 5.93 -6.41 -23.70
CA VAL A 41 4.73 -6.68 -22.89
C VAL A 41 3.57 -5.80 -23.38
N THR A 42 2.56 -6.44 -23.98
CA THR A 42 1.37 -5.76 -24.50
C THR A 42 0.34 -5.58 -23.38
N VAL A 43 -0.04 -4.33 -23.10
CA VAL A 43 -1.03 -4.00 -22.07
C VAL A 43 -2.32 -3.50 -22.73
N GLY A 44 -3.39 -4.26 -22.54
CA GLY A 44 -4.71 -3.99 -23.11
C GLY A 44 -5.42 -2.76 -22.53
N GLY A 45 -6.53 -2.41 -23.18
CA GLY A 45 -7.43 -1.35 -22.72
C GLY A 45 -8.22 -1.77 -21.47
N ARG A 46 -8.55 -0.80 -20.62
CA ARG A 46 -9.41 -1.01 -19.44
C ARG A 46 -10.83 -1.36 -19.86
N ARG A 47 -11.41 -2.38 -19.23
CA ARG A 47 -12.81 -2.81 -19.37
C ARG A 47 -13.45 -2.94 -17.99
N ALA A 48 -14.76 -2.73 -17.89
CA ALA A 48 -15.46 -2.98 -16.64
C ALA A 48 -15.32 -4.47 -16.25
N GLY A 49 -15.10 -4.74 -14.96
CA GLY A 49 -15.07 -6.11 -14.47
C GLY A 49 -16.47 -6.76 -14.46
N PRO A 50 -16.56 -8.10 -14.40
CA PRO A 50 -17.83 -8.83 -14.44
C PRO A 50 -18.80 -8.46 -13.32
N ALA A 51 -18.28 -8.17 -12.12
CA ALA A 51 -19.06 -7.73 -10.96
C ALA A 51 -19.48 -6.23 -11.04
N GLY A 52 -19.25 -5.57 -12.17
CA GLY A 52 -19.58 -4.17 -12.42
C GLY A 52 -18.37 -3.24 -12.29
N SER A 53 -18.43 -2.14 -13.04
CA SER A 53 -17.32 -1.16 -13.13
C SER A 53 -16.97 -0.50 -11.80
N VAL A 54 -17.90 -0.48 -10.84
CA VAL A 54 -17.68 0.05 -9.49
C VAL A 54 -16.84 -0.92 -8.64
N VAL A 55 -16.97 -2.23 -8.85
CA VAL A 55 -16.24 -3.25 -8.08
C VAL A 55 -14.84 -3.43 -8.65
N SER A 56 -14.70 -3.64 -9.96
CA SER A 56 -13.40 -3.89 -10.54
C SER A 56 -13.28 -3.36 -11.98
N THR A 57 -12.04 -3.30 -12.46
CA THR A 57 -11.71 -3.00 -13.85
C THR A 57 -10.62 -3.95 -14.29
N ILE A 58 -10.81 -4.55 -15.47
CA ILE A 58 -9.94 -5.58 -16.02
C ILE A 58 -9.17 -5.08 -17.25
N TRP A 59 -8.00 -5.63 -17.49
CA TRP A 59 -7.26 -5.52 -18.75
C TRP A 59 -6.38 -6.75 -18.95
N SER A 60 -6.12 -7.11 -20.20
CA SER A 60 -5.18 -8.18 -20.52
C SER A 60 -3.75 -7.65 -20.49
N VAL A 61 -2.82 -8.51 -20.11
CA VAL A 61 -1.38 -8.31 -20.27
C VAL A 61 -0.83 -9.55 -20.98
N ASP A 62 -0.18 -9.36 -22.11
CA ASP A 62 0.37 -10.44 -22.91
C ASP A 62 1.89 -10.28 -23.08
N ASN A 63 2.64 -11.34 -22.80
CA ASN A 63 4.06 -11.45 -23.11
C ASN A 63 4.26 -12.68 -23.99
N GLU A 64 4.29 -12.46 -25.32
CA GLU A 64 4.40 -13.54 -26.30
C GLU A 64 5.71 -14.32 -26.17
N GLN A 65 6.81 -13.62 -25.89
CA GLN A 65 8.15 -14.23 -25.79
C GLN A 65 8.27 -15.14 -24.57
N ALA A 66 7.74 -14.70 -23.42
CA ALA A 66 7.65 -15.55 -22.22
C ALA A 66 6.53 -16.61 -22.33
N GLY A 67 5.63 -16.47 -23.30
CA GLY A 67 4.46 -17.32 -23.48
C GLY A 67 3.50 -17.23 -22.29
N VAL A 68 3.19 -16.01 -21.84
CA VAL A 68 2.31 -15.71 -20.69
C VAL A 68 1.17 -14.82 -21.13
N GLU A 69 -0.03 -15.17 -20.69
CA GLU A 69 -1.23 -14.34 -20.81
C GLU A 69 -1.80 -14.11 -19.40
N THR A 70 -1.93 -12.84 -19.02
CA THR A 70 -2.42 -12.44 -17.71
C THR A 70 -3.72 -11.66 -17.83
N ASP A 71 -4.77 -12.13 -17.16
CA ASP A 71 -5.97 -11.34 -16.92
C ASP A 71 -5.81 -10.56 -15.61
N TYR A 72 -5.59 -9.26 -15.76
CA TYR A 72 -5.34 -8.36 -14.64
C TYR A 72 -6.63 -7.67 -14.23
N GLU A 73 -7.01 -7.83 -12.97
CA GLU A 73 -8.22 -7.29 -12.37
C GLU A 73 -7.88 -6.35 -11.21
N PHE A 74 -8.06 -5.05 -11.43
CA PHE A 74 -7.91 -4.02 -10.41
C PHE A 74 -9.18 -3.94 -9.55
N LEU A 75 -9.06 -4.27 -8.28
CA LEU A 75 -10.12 -4.17 -7.28
C LEU A 75 -10.28 -2.72 -6.83
N ARG A 76 -11.39 -2.10 -7.23
CA ARG A 76 -11.62 -0.66 -7.09
C ARG A 76 -12.18 -0.33 -5.72
N TRP A 77 -11.59 0.62 -5.03
CA TRP A 77 -12.15 1.24 -3.83
C TRP A 77 -11.79 2.73 -3.72
N GLU A 78 -11.18 3.29 -4.77
CA GLU A 78 -10.78 4.69 -4.84
C GLU A 78 -11.98 5.65 -4.74
N ASP A 79 -13.18 5.19 -5.11
CA ASP A 79 -14.42 5.94 -4.99
C ASP A 79 -14.79 6.13 -3.52
N LEU A 80 -14.56 5.12 -2.69
CA LEU A 80 -14.75 5.18 -1.24
C LEU A 80 -13.67 6.05 -0.58
N VAL A 81 -12.41 5.91 -1.02
CA VAL A 81 -11.30 6.80 -0.61
C VAL A 81 -11.64 8.25 -0.90
N GLY A 82 -12.18 8.54 -2.09
CA GLY A 82 -12.55 9.87 -2.53
C GLY A 82 -13.62 10.53 -1.64
N LYS A 83 -14.54 9.75 -1.07
CA LYS A 83 -15.59 10.23 -0.14
C LYS A 83 -15.03 10.67 1.22
N VAL A 84 -13.99 9.99 1.70
CA VAL A 84 -13.35 10.29 3.00
C VAL A 84 -12.13 11.23 2.88
N TRP A 85 -11.78 11.64 1.66
CA TRP A 85 -10.60 12.45 1.39
C TRP A 85 -10.74 13.90 1.88
N ILE A 86 -10.04 14.25 2.95
CA ILE A 86 -10.09 15.61 3.53
C ILE A 86 -9.29 16.60 2.67
N ARG A 87 -9.97 17.48 1.93
CA ARG A 87 -9.31 18.49 1.09
C ARG A 87 -8.87 19.73 1.88
N ASN A 88 -9.66 20.17 2.85
CA ASN A 88 -9.39 21.38 3.63
C ASN A 88 -8.24 21.13 4.65
N PRO A 89 -7.12 21.90 4.60
CA PRO A 89 -5.99 21.72 5.50
C PRO A 89 -6.31 21.96 6.99
N LEU A 90 -7.19 22.92 7.31
CA LEU A 90 -7.57 23.22 8.69
C LEU A 90 -8.41 22.08 9.27
N THR A 91 -9.39 21.58 8.52
CA THR A 91 -10.17 20.40 8.91
C THR A 91 -9.24 19.20 9.14
N LEU A 92 -8.25 19.01 8.27
CA LEU A 92 -7.26 17.95 8.42
C LEU A 92 -6.43 18.12 9.70
N ALA A 93 -5.98 19.34 10.00
CA ALA A 93 -5.22 19.63 11.21
C ALA A 93 -6.04 19.32 12.48
N PHE A 94 -7.26 19.83 12.59
CA PHE A 94 -8.13 19.58 13.75
C PHE A 94 -8.46 18.09 13.94
N ARG A 95 -8.80 17.41 12.85
CA ARG A 95 -9.06 15.96 12.87
C ARG A 95 -7.81 15.15 13.23
N SER A 96 -6.63 15.62 12.84
CA SER A 96 -5.35 15.00 13.21
C SER A 96 -5.11 15.11 14.71
N ILE A 97 -5.42 16.22 15.37
CA ILE A 97 -5.26 16.36 16.83
C ILE A 97 -6.02 15.24 17.56
N ALA A 98 -7.32 15.07 17.26
CA ALA A 98 -8.12 14.00 17.85
C ALA A 98 -7.56 12.61 17.55
N THR A 99 -7.04 12.42 16.33
CA THR A 99 -6.40 11.16 15.90
C THR A 99 -5.19 10.80 16.74
N TYR A 100 -4.27 11.75 16.99
CA TYR A 100 -3.06 11.48 17.78
C TYR A 100 -3.36 11.30 19.27
N VAL A 101 -4.37 11.98 19.80
CA VAL A 101 -4.91 11.69 21.14
C VAL A 101 -5.45 10.25 21.20
N GLY A 102 -6.22 9.85 20.19
CA GLY A 102 -6.72 8.47 20.05
C GLY A 102 -5.61 7.43 19.91
N HIS A 103 -4.51 7.73 19.22
CA HIS A 103 -3.32 6.87 19.19
C HIS A 103 -2.68 6.74 20.57
N GLY A 104 -2.54 7.85 21.31
CA GLY A 104 -2.07 7.86 22.68
C GLY A 104 -2.88 6.95 23.62
N ARG A 105 -4.19 6.81 23.36
CA ARG A 105 -5.10 6.01 24.19
C ARG A 105 -5.17 4.53 23.80
N PHE A 106 -5.21 4.22 22.50
CA PHE A 106 -5.58 2.89 22.00
C PHE A 106 -4.42 2.12 21.35
N MET A 107 -3.29 2.76 21.08
CA MET A 107 -2.16 2.07 20.46
C MET A 107 -1.47 1.14 21.47
N GLN A 108 -1.20 -0.10 21.07
CA GLN A 108 -0.45 -1.07 21.88
C GLN A 108 1.05 -0.75 21.84
N PHE A 109 1.47 0.32 22.53
CA PHE A 109 2.84 0.84 22.48
C PHE A 109 3.92 -0.20 22.79
N LYS A 110 3.68 -1.14 23.71
CA LYS A 110 4.64 -2.21 24.02
C LYS A 110 4.95 -3.07 22.80
N ARG A 111 3.90 -3.50 22.09
CA ARG A 111 4.02 -4.29 20.86
C ARG A 111 4.58 -3.46 19.71
N MET A 112 4.14 -2.22 19.58
CA MET A 112 4.68 -1.29 18.58
C MET A 112 6.18 -1.04 18.74
N LYS A 113 6.68 -0.90 19.98
CA LYS A 113 8.12 -0.72 20.27
C LYS A 113 8.97 -1.95 19.94
N ALA A 114 8.38 -3.14 19.89
CA ALA A 114 9.07 -4.35 19.47
C ALA A 114 9.23 -4.43 17.93
N LEU A 115 8.50 -3.59 17.18
CA LEU A 115 8.63 -3.47 15.73
C LEU A 115 9.78 -2.53 15.37
N ARG A 116 10.18 -2.55 14.09
CA ARG A 116 11.22 -1.63 13.59
C ARG A 116 10.81 -0.17 13.75
N PRO A 117 11.75 0.74 14.05
CA PRO A 117 11.43 2.13 14.35
C PRO A 117 10.97 2.95 13.13
N GLY A 118 11.23 2.50 11.90
CA GLY A 118 10.89 3.22 10.67
C GLY A 118 9.40 3.61 10.57
N PRO A 119 8.46 2.64 10.58
CA PRO A 119 7.02 2.88 10.62
C PRO A 119 6.56 3.78 11.76
N VAL A 120 7.10 3.57 12.96
CA VAL A 120 6.76 4.38 14.14
C VAL A 120 7.13 5.84 13.91
N LEU A 121 8.34 6.09 13.39
CA LEU A 121 8.80 7.44 13.10
C LEU A 121 7.98 8.10 11.98
N THR A 122 7.59 7.33 10.96
CA THR A 122 6.75 7.81 9.85
C THR A 122 5.36 8.25 10.28
N ILE A 123 4.77 7.59 11.29
CA ILE A 123 3.50 8.02 11.88
C ILE A 123 3.70 9.23 12.81
N CYS A 124 4.84 9.36 13.48
CA CYS A 124 5.05 10.42 14.47
C CYS A 124 5.56 11.77 13.92
N TYR A 125 6.33 11.79 12.81
CA TYR A 125 6.89 13.05 12.30
C TYR A 125 5.86 14.03 11.68
N PRO A 126 4.77 13.59 11.01
CA PRO A 126 3.83 14.50 10.36
C PRO A 126 3.22 15.57 11.26
N PRO A 127 2.68 15.26 12.46
CA PRO A 127 2.12 16.28 13.35
C PRO A 127 3.18 17.26 13.84
N PHE A 128 4.40 16.78 14.11
CA PHE A 128 5.51 17.66 14.49
C PHE A 128 5.85 18.65 13.37
N LEU A 129 6.03 18.18 12.14
CA LEU A 129 6.32 19.06 11.00
C LEU A 129 5.15 19.99 10.67
N ALA A 130 3.91 19.53 10.83
CA ALA A 130 2.71 20.33 10.61
C ALA A 130 2.62 21.55 11.55
N VAL A 131 3.26 21.49 12.73
CA VAL A 131 3.33 22.62 13.68
C VAL A 131 4.62 23.41 13.47
N MET A 132 5.76 22.74 13.36
CA MET A 132 7.07 23.40 13.33
C MET A 132 7.32 24.19 12.05
N ILE A 133 6.88 23.71 10.88
CA ILE A 133 7.11 24.44 9.62
C ILE A 133 6.36 25.77 9.61
N PRO A 134 5.04 25.83 9.89
CA PRO A 134 4.33 27.10 9.98
C PRO A 134 4.89 28.02 11.06
N LEU A 135 5.25 27.47 12.22
CA LEU A 135 5.81 28.26 13.32
C LEU A 135 7.15 28.90 12.93
N LEU A 136 8.04 28.13 12.30
CA LEU A 136 9.35 28.61 11.87
C LEU A 136 9.24 29.71 10.82
N PHE A 137 8.39 29.53 9.80
CA PHE A 137 8.16 30.59 8.81
C PHE A 137 7.55 31.83 9.44
N ALA A 138 6.59 31.68 10.35
CA ALA A 138 5.96 32.84 11.00
C ALA A 138 6.97 33.61 11.86
N LEU A 139 7.74 32.90 12.68
CA LEU A 139 8.70 33.50 13.61
C LEU A 139 9.89 34.14 12.89
N LEU A 140 10.51 33.45 11.93
CA LEU A 140 11.66 34.00 11.20
C LEU A 140 11.26 35.23 10.39
N SER A 141 10.12 35.18 9.68
CA SER A 141 9.64 36.33 8.92
C SER A 141 9.26 37.50 9.84
N ALA A 142 8.60 37.25 10.98
CA ALA A 142 8.29 38.29 11.95
C ALA A 142 9.55 38.92 12.55
N LEU A 143 10.56 38.11 12.90
CA LEU A 143 11.83 38.59 13.46
C LEU A 143 12.59 39.48 12.46
N LEU A 144 12.64 39.08 11.18
CA LEU A 144 13.26 39.87 10.13
C LEU A 144 12.54 41.21 9.91
N LEU A 145 11.21 41.18 9.88
CA LEU A 145 10.38 42.36 9.64
C LEU A 145 10.28 43.30 10.85
N TRP A 146 10.53 42.82 12.06
CA TRP A 146 10.50 43.65 13.27
C TRP A 146 11.56 44.75 13.26
N SER A 147 12.63 44.58 12.48
CA SER A 147 13.63 45.65 12.27
C SER A 147 13.06 46.91 11.59
N VAL A 148 11.93 46.79 10.87
CA VAL A 148 11.33 47.85 10.04
C VAL A 148 9.84 48.08 10.29
N LEU A 149 9.16 47.18 11.01
CA LEU A 149 7.74 47.26 11.34
C LEU A 149 7.51 47.14 12.86
N PRO A 150 6.43 47.74 13.41
CA PRO A 150 6.05 47.48 14.79
C PRO A 150 5.72 45.99 14.97
N PHE A 151 5.93 45.47 16.18
CA PHE A 151 5.91 44.02 16.46
C PHE A 151 4.61 43.34 15.97
N TRP A 152 3.45 43.99 16.15
CA TRP A 152 2.16 43.43 15.76
C TRP A 152 2.00 43.34 14.24
N ALA A 153 2.50 44.32 13.49
CA ALA A 153 2.48 44.31 12.03
C ALA A 153 3.47 43.28 11.47
N ALA A 154 4.67 43.19 12.07
CA ALA A 154 5.65 42.16 11.74
C ALA A 154 5.10 40.74 12.01
N ALA A 155 4.39 40.56 13.13
CA ALA A 155 3.75 39.28 13.47
C ALA A 155 2.64 38.90 12.47
N LEU A 156 1.74 39.82 12.13
CA LEU A 156 0.69 39.57 11.13
C LEU A 156 1.29 39.27 9.75
N ALA A 157 2.31 40.02 9.33
CA ALA A 157 3.03 39.76 8.08
C ALA A 157 3.71 38.39 8.09
N GLY A 158 4.34 38.01 9.20
CA GLY A 158 4.93 36.69 9.40
C GLY A 158 3.92 35.55 9.27
N ILE A 159 2.73 35.69 9.87
CA ILE A 159 1.63 34.74 9.71
C ILE A 159 1.19 34.63 8.24
N GLY A 160 1.04 35.76 7.55
CA GLY A 160 0.69 35.80 6.12
C GLY A 160 1.71 35.06 5.25
N ILE A 161 3.00 35.32 5.45
CA ILE A 161 4.10 34.65 4.74
C ILE A 161 4.09 33.15 5.03
N SER A 162 3.92 32.78 6.30
CA SER A 162 3.84 31.37 6.71
C SER A 162 2.67 30.64 6.04
N ALA A 163 1.49 31.26 5.98
CA ALA A 163 0.32 30.68 5.31
C ALA A 163 0.58 30.42 3.81
N MET A 164 1.34 31.28 3.15
CA MET A 164 1.69 31.13 1.73
C MET A 164 2.81 30.10 1.49
N ALA A 165 3.82 30.05 2.36
CA ALA A 165 5.03 29.26 2.15
C ALA A 165 4.93 27.82 2.69
N SER A 166 4.26 27.61 3.83
CA SER A 166 4.30 26.33 4.56
C SER A 166 3.72 25.17 3.76
N GLY A 167 2.66 25.41 2.99
CA GLY A 167 1.98 24.38 2.21
C GLY A 167 2.91 23.66 1.23
N LYS A 168 3.80 24.39 0.55
CA LYS A 168 4.77 23.83 -0.41
C LYS A 168 5.71 22.84 0.27
N TRP A 169 6.25 23.20 1.44
CA TRP A 169 7.19 22.36 2.18
C TRP A 169 6.51 21.16 2.82
N LEU A 170 5.32 21.36 3.40
CA LEU A 170 4.52 20.27 3.95
C LEU A 170 4.17 19.24 2.88
N ASN A 171 3.79 19.69 1.68
CA ASN A 171 3.52 18.81 0.54
C ASN A 171 4.78 18.06 0.08
N LYS A 172 5.92 18.75 -0.02
CA LYS A 172 7.20 18.13 -0.40
C LYS A 172 7.62 17.02 0.57
N LEU A 173 7.29 17.16 1.85
CA LEU A 173 7.57 16.17 2.90
C LEU A 173 6.40 15.20 3.16
N VAL A 174 5.41 15.18 2.25
CA VAL A 174 4.22 14.32 2.24
C VAL A 174 3.37 14.37 3.53
N VAL A 175 3.51 15.44 4.31
CA VAL A 175 2.84 15.60 5.61
C VAL A 175 1.32 15.53 5.47
N PRO A 176 0.66 16.27 4.55
CA PRO A 176 -0.80 16.20 4.43
C PRO A 176 -1.29 14.82 3.99
N TRP A 177 -0.51 14.08 3.21
CA TRP A 177 -0.87 12.72 2.80
C TRP A 177 -0.85 11.78 4.02
N LEU A 178 0.23 11.80 4.81
CA LEU A 178 0.35 10.96 6.00
C LEU A 178 -0.66 11.31 7.09
N LEU A 179 -1.03 12.58 7.25
CA LEU A 179 -2.10 12.97 8.16
C LEU A 179 -3.45 12.40 7.74
N ARG A 180 -3.77 12.40 6.44
CA ARG A 180 -5.01 11.78 5.92
C ARG A 180 -4.98 10.26 6.11
N PHE A 181 -3.85 9.64 5.79
CA PHE A 181 -3.64 8.21 6.00
C PHE A 181 -3.87 7.84 7.47
N THR A 182 -3.23 8.55 8.40
CA THR A 182 -3.31 8.28 9.84
C THR A 182 -4.72 8.53 10.37
N TYR A 183 -5.38 9.61 9.92
CA TYR A 183 -6.77 9.90 10.27
C TYR A 183 -7.72 8.80 9.79
N TYR A 184 -7.64 8.42 8.51
CA TYR A 184 -8.53 7.41 7.95
C TYR A 184 -8.40 6.08 8.69
N HIS A 185 -7.17 5.58 8.87
CA HIS A 185 -6.95 4.31 9.55
C HIS A 185 -7.30 4.34 11.04
N HIS A 186 -7.19 5.51 11.69
CA HIS A 186 -7.73 5.69 13.03
C HIS A 186 -9.25 5.51 13.08
N THR A 187 -9.97 6.15 12.15
CA THR A 187 -11.43 6.00 12.05
C THR A 187 -11.85 4.59 11.66
N LEU A 188 -11.13 3.96 10.74
CA LEU A 188 -11.37 2.58 10.30
C LEU A 188 -11.17 1.59 11.45
N ALA A 189 -10.11 1.75 12.23
CA ALA A 189 -9.85 0.90 13.38
C ALA A 189 -10.95 1.02 14.45
N ALA A 190 -11.35 2.24 14.80
CA ALA A 190 -12.33 2.48 15.85
C ALA A 190 -13.77 2.13 15.41
N GLY A 191 -14.14 2.43 14.18
CA GLY A 191 -15.52 2.33 13.68
C GLY A 191 -15.79 1.15 12.75
N GLY A 192 -14.76 0.47 12.26
CA GLY A 192 -14.91 -0.56 11.24
C GLY A 192 -15.02 -0.02 9.81
N PRO A 193 -15.10 -0.92 8.81
CA PRO A 193 -15.23 -0.56 7.40
C PRO A 193 -16.55 0.15 7.04
N GLY A 194 -17.64 -0.20 7.73
CA GLY A 194 -18.99 0.28 7.44
C GLY A 194 -19.58 -0.33 6.16
N ASP A 195 -20.90 -0.23 6.01
CA ASP A 195 -21.68 -0.99 5.02
C ASP A 195 -21.14 -0.90 3.58
N ALA A 196 -20.73 0.29 3.14
CA ALA A 196 -20.27 0.52 1.77
C ALA A 196 -18.94 -0.17 1.48
N LEU A 197 -18.02 -0.20 2.45
CA LEU A 197 -16.74 -0.90 2.30
C LEU A 197 -16.91 -2.39 2.55
N ASP A 198 -17.72 -2.81 3.53
CA ASP A 198 -18.04 -4.22 3.75
C ASP A 198 -18.63 -4.88 2.51
N ALA A 199 -19.66 -4.28 1.91
CA ALA A 199 -20.24 -4.78 0.67
C ALA A 199 -19.22 -4.85 -0.48
N ARG A 200 -18.23 -3.94 -0.50
CA ARG A 200 -17.15 -3.94 -1.50
C ARG A 200 -16.17 -5.10 -1.25
N LEU A 201 -15.78 -5.34 0.01
CA LEU A 201 -14.90 -6.45 0.39
C LEU A 201 -15.57 -7.80 0.11
N ASP A 202 -16.88 -7.92 0.36
CA ASP A 202 -17.66 -9.12 0.04
C ASP A 202 -17.73 -9.36 -1.47
N ALA A 203 -17.89 -8.29 -2.26
CA ALA A 203 -17.87 -8.39 -3.71
C ALA A 203 -16.51 -8.84 -4.25
N PHE A 204 -15.40 -8.37 -3.66
CA PHE A 204 -14.05 -8.82 -4.01
C PHE A 204 -13.87 -10.31 -3.70
N ALA A 205 -14.25 -10.74 -2.50
CA ALA A 205 -14.12 -12.14 -2.09
C ALA A 205 -14.93 -13.08 -2.98
N ARG A 206 -16.19 -12.72 -3.29
CA ARG A 206 -17.02 -13.49 -4.24
C ARG A 206 -16.39 -13.59 -5.62
N ARG A 207 -15.91 -12.44 -6.13
CA ARG A 207 -15.25 -12.38 -7.43
C ARG A 207 -14.00 -13.24 -7.50
N MET A 208 -13.19 -13.25 -6.44
CA MET A 208 -12.03 -14.13 -6.33
C MET A 208 -12.44 -15.59 -6.24
N ALA A 209 -13.46 -15.91 -5.45
CA ALA A 209 -13.97 -17.27 -5.31
C ALA A 209 -14.44 -17.86 -6.66
N GLU A 210 -15.07 -17.07 -7.52
CA GLU A 210 -15.48 -17.49 -8.88
C GLU A 210 -14.28 -17.85 -9.76
N GLU A 211 -13.22 -17.05 -9.75
CA GLU A 211 -12.04 -17.27 -10.61
C GLU A 211 -11.15 -18.41 -10.15
N LEU A 212 -11.25 -18.83 -8.89
CA LEU A 212 -10.46 -19.96 -8.39
C LEU A 212 -10.81 -21.30 -9.05
N ASP A 213 -12.01 -21.41 -9.64
CA ASP A 213 -12.48 -22.63 -10.32
C ASP A 213 -12.22 -22.62 -11.84
N GLU A 214 -11.76 -21.48 -12.37
CA GLU A 214 -11.41 -21.31 -13.78
C GLU A 214 -10.01 -21.91 -14.07
N PRO A 215 -9.71 -22.28 -15.33
CA PRO A 215 -8.48 -22.99 -15.71
C PRO A 215 -7.27 -22.04 -15.81
N TRP A 216 -6.94 -21.39 -14.70
CA TRP A 216 -5.73 -20.60 -14.53
C TRP A 216 -4.58 -21.48 -14.05
N ASP A 217 -3.39 -21.26 -14.59
CA ASP A 217 -2.17 -21.93 -14.08
C ASP A 217 -1.75 -21.32 -12.74
N GLU A 218 -2.07 -20.04 -12.50
CA GLU A 218 -1.80 -19.35 -11.24
C GLU A 218 -2.76 -18.17 -11.01
N VAL A 219 -3.21 -18.00 -9.76
CA VAL A 219 -4.03 -16.89 -9.30
C VAL A 219 -3.27 -16.11 -8.22
N LEU A 220 -2.91 -14.87 -8.51
CA LEU A 220 -2.21 -13.99 -7.57
C LEU A 220 -3.16 -12.92 -7.02
N PHE A 221 -3.24 -12.82 -5.69
CA PHE A 221 -3.84 -11.69 -5.01
C PHE A 221 -2.77 -10.73 -4.50
N LEU A 222 -2.49 -9.70 -5.29
CA LEU A 222 -1.50 -8.68 -5.02
C LEU A 222 -2.13 -7.54 -4.21
N THR A 223 -1.53 -7.22 -3.08
CA THR A 223 -1.98 -6.14 -2.19
C THR A 223 -0.85 -5.16 -1.95
N HIS A 224 -1.13 -3.86 -2.01
CA HIS A 224 -0.11 -2.82 -1.83
C HIS A 224 -0.52 -1.82 -0.75
N SER A 225 0.44 -1.44 0.12
CA SER A 225 0.21 -0.39 1.12
C SER A 225 -1.02 -0.70 1.98
N ALA A 226 -1.92 0.27 2.21
CA ALA A 226 -3.19 0.06 2.92
C ALA A 226 -4.09 -1.06 2.32
N GLY A 227 -3.89 -1.42 1.06
CA GLY A 227 -4.56 -2.58 0.45
C GLY A 227 -4.21 -3.89 1.15
N THR A 228 -3.07 -3.97 1.84
CA THR A 228 -2.70 -5.12 2.68
C THR A 228 -3.60 -5.27 3.91
N ILE A 229 -4.13 -4.17 4.47
CA ILE A 229 -5.11 -4.21 5.56
C ILE A 229 -6.42 -4.81 5.05
N LEU A 230 -6.96 -4.23 3.98
CA LEU A 230 -8.20 -4.69 3.37
C LEU A 230 -8.06 -6.11 2.81
N GLY A 231 -6.87 -6.46 2.32
CA GLY A 231 -6.55 -7.78 1.80
C GLY A 231 -6.74 -8.90 2.82
N MET A 232 -6.37 -8.69 4.08
CA MET A 232 -6.64 -9.67 5.14
C MET A 232 -8.14 -9.86 5.36
N SER A 233 -8.91 -8.78 5.35
CA SER A 233 -10.37 -8.82 5.43
C SER A 233 -11.03 -9.49 4.21
N VAL A 234 -10.48 -9.32 3.01
CA VAL A 234 -10.90 -10.05 1.80
C VAL A 234 -10.57 -11.54 1.92
N MET A 235 -9.37 -11.90 2.37
CA MET A 235 -8.97 -13.28 2.60
C MET A 235 -9.89 -13.98 3.59
N ARG A 236 -10.24 -13.32 4.70
CA ARG A 236 -11.18 -13.87 5.68
C ARG A 236 -12.54 -14.18 5.05
N ARG A 237 -13.07 -13.27 4.23
CA ARG A 237 -14.33 -13.46 3.50
C ARG A 237 -14.23 -14.54 2.42
N LEU A 238 -13.09 -14.63 1.75
CA LEU A 238 -12.83 -15.68 0.76
C LEU A 238 -12.83 -17.06 1.42
N PHE A 239 -12.24 -17.20 2.61
CA PHE A 239 -12.30 -18.45 3.37
C PHE A 239 -13.70 -18.78 3.91
N ASP A 240 -14.54 -17.79 4.24
CA ASP A 240 -15.96 -18.08 4.53
C ASP A 240 -16.67 -18.75 3.34
N LEU A 241 -16.27 -18.44 2.11
CA LEU A 241 -16.85 -19.00 0.89
C LEU A 241 -16.23 -20.35 0.48
N ARG A 242 -14.95 -20.58 0.78
CA ARG A 242 -14.16 -21.71 0.25
C ARG A 242 -13.78 -22.76 1.31
N GLY A 243 -13.93 -22.46 2.60
CA GLY A 243 -13.61 -23.38 3.69
C GLY A 243 -12.22 -23.14 4.30
N MET A 244 -11.46 -24.21 4.53
CA MET A 244 -10.20 -24.15 5.30
C MET A 244 -8.94 -23.98 4.44
N ALA A 245 -9.00 -24.33 3.16
CA ALA A 245 -7.87 -24.33 2.25
C ALA A 245 -8.27 -23.70 0.92
N LEU A 246 -7.35 -22.94 0.33
CA LEU A 246 -7.47 -22.49 -1.05
C LEU A 246 -6.66 -23.40 -1.97
N PRO A 247 -6.96 -23.42 -3.29
CA PRO A 247 -6.19 -24.20 -4.24
C PRO A 247 -4.69 -23.86 -4.24
N ASP A 248 -3.84 -24.83 -4.55
CA ASP A 248 -2.38 -24.67 -4.54
C ASP A 248 -1.87 -23.62 -5.54
N HIS A 249 -2.63 -23.37 -6.61
CA HIS A 249 -2.33 -22.34 -7.60
C HIS A 249 -2.72 -20.93 -7.16
N PHE A 250 -3.26 -20.75 -5.95
CA PHE A 250 -3.57 -19.44 -5.37
C PHE A 250 -2.48 -18.96 -4.40
N ALA A 251 -2.06 -17.70 -4.55
CA ALA A 251 -1.19 -17.04 -3.58
C ALA A 251 -1.56 -15.58 -3.33
N MET A 252 -1.44 -15.14 -2.09
CA MET A 252 -1.50 -13.72 -1.71
C MET A 252 -0.08 -13.15 -1.64
N VAL A 253 0.13 -11.96 -2.20
CA VAL A 253 1.38 -11.20 -2.09
C VAL A 253 1.09 -9.84 -1.46
N GLY A 254 1.70 -9.58 -0.31
CA GLY A 254 1.73 -8.26 0.33
C GLY A 254 2.94 -7.48 -0.16
N MET A 255 2.74 -6.22 -0.56
CA MET A 255 3.81 -5.32 -1.00
C MET A 255 3.80 -4.05 -0.15
N GLY A 256 4.85 -3.86 0.64
CA GLY A 256 4.97 -2.73 1.57
C GLY A 256 3.83 -2.72 2.59
N GLN A 257 3.65 -3.82 3.31
CA GLN A 257 2.47 -4.01 4.17
C GLN A 257 2.41 -3.02 5.34
N VAL A 258 1.20 -2.59 5.66
CA VAL A 258 0.91 -1.65 6.75
C VAL A 258 -0.13 -2.18 7.74
N VAL A 259 -0.32 -3.50 7.78
CA VAL A 259 -1.28 -4.20 8.64
C VAL A 259 -1.20 -3.76 10.12
N PRO A 260 -0.01 -3.60 10.73
CA PRO A 260 0.09 -3.18 12.13
C PRO A 260 -0.55 -1.82 12.45
N VAL A 261 -0.76 -0.94 11.46
CA VAL A 261 -1.41 0.37 11.67
C VAL A 261 -2.80 0.22 12.29
N VAL A 262 -3.54 -0.81 11.88
CA VAL A 262 -4.88 -1.13 12.43
C VAL A 262 -4.77 -2.24 13.47
N ALA A 263 -4.01 -3.30 13.22
CA ALA A 263 -3.93 -4.45 14.14
C ALA A 263 -3.41 -4.08 15.54
N LEU A 264 -2.48 -3.14 15.67
CA LEU A 264 -1.95 -2.75 16.98
C LEU A 264 -2.85 -1.79 17.77
N ARG A 265 -4.05 -1.49 17.28
CA ARG A 265 -5.01 -0.68 18.03
C ARG A 265 -5.91 -1.57 18.87
N THR A 266 -5.99 -1.32 20.18
CA THR A 266 -6.81 -2.10 21.11
C THR A 266 -8.31 -2.03 20.82
N ASP A 267 -8.76 -0.97 20.14
CA ASP A 267 -10.16 -0.76 19.77
C ASP A 267 -10.51 -1.35 18.39
N ALA A 268 -9.55 -1.89 17.64
CA ALA A 268 -9.77 -2.54 16.33
C ALA A 268 -10.29 -3.98 16.45
N ARG A 269 -11.31 -4.20 17.29
CA ARG A 269 -11.82 -5.55 17.62
C ARG A 269 -12.28 -6.34 16.40
N TRP A 270 -12.91 -5.65 15.44
CA TRP A 270 -13.36 -6.26 14.18
C TRP A 270 -12.18 -6.82 13.37
N TYR A 271 -11.08 -6.06 13.30
CA TYR A 271 -9.91 -6.45 12.54
C TYR A 271 -9.11 -7.54 13.27
N HIS A 272 -9.10 -7.52 14.60
CA HIS A 272 -8.56 -8.64 15.37
C HIS A 272 -9.33 -9.94 15.11
N ALA A 273 -10.65 -9.87 14.95
CA ALA A 273 -11.45 -11.04 14.58
C ALA A 273 -11.10 -11.53 13.18
N ASP A 274 -10.95 -10.63 12.20
CA ASP A 274 -10.52 -10.99 10.84
C ASP A 274 -9.15 -11.72 10.85
N LEU A 275 -8.16 -11.20 11.58
CA LEU A 275 -6.84 -11.82 11.66
C LEU A 275 -6.86 -13.18 12.38
N ARG A 276 -7.65 -13.33 13.47
CA ARG A 276 -7.80 -14.61 14.17
C ARG A 276 -8.47 -15.67 13.31
N ALA A 277 -9.45 -15.27 12.49
CA ALA A 277 -10.16 -16.18 11.58
C ALA A 277 -9.26 -16.76 10.48
N LEU A 278 -8.08 -16.18 10.25
CA LEU A 278 -7.08 -16.65 9.29
C LEU A 278 -6.02 -17.58 9.89
N ALA A 279 -5.99 -17.75 11.22
CA ALA A 279 -4.91 -18.45 11.90
C ALA A 279 -4.78 -19.93 11.49
N ASP A 280 -5.89 -20.61 11.26
CA ASP A 280 -5.98 -22.04 10.92
C ASP A 280 -6.13 -22.28 9.42
N LYS A 281 -6.04 -21.24 8.59
CA LYS A 281 -6.31 -21.32 7.15
C LYS A 281 -5.06 -21.63 6.34
N HIS A 282 -5.19 -22.54 5.38
CA HIS A 282 -4.08 -23.00 4.53
C HIS A 282 -4.09 -22.26 3.19
N PHE A 283 -3.06 -21.43 2.98
CA PHE A 283 -2.79 -20.75 1.72
C PHE A 283 -1.31 -20.33 1.65
N ARG A 284 -0.86 -19.93 0.45
CA ARG A 284 0.45 -19.32 0.24
C ARG A 284 0.36 -17.80 0.45
N TYR A 285 1.18 -17.27 1.35
CA TYR A 285 1.34 -15.83 1.57
C TYR A 285 2.81 -15.43 1.45
N VAL A 286 3.09 -14.40 0.67
CA VAL A 286 4.43 -13.80 0.55
C VAL A 286 4.33 -12.33 0.91
N ASP A 287 5.12 -11.87 1.86
CA ASP A 287 5.29 -10.44 2.12
C ASP A 287 6.61 -9.94 1.51
N LEU A 288 6.50 -8.95 0.64
CA LEU A 288 7.60 -8.18 0.08
C LEU A 288 7.57 -6.80 0.73
N SER A 289 8.36 -6.62 1.79
CA SER A 289 8.48 -5.34 2.49
C SER A 289 9.93 -4.89 2.55
N PHE A 290 10.19 -3.63 2.24
CA PHE A 290 11.54 -3.09 2.14
C PHE A 290 11.89 -2.31 3.41
N PRO A 291 12.93 -2.69 4.19
CA PRO A 291 13.23 -2.01 5.45
C PRO A 291 13.43 -0.48 5.39
N PRO A 292 14.09 0.07 4.35
CA PRO A 292 14.22 1.52 4.20
C PRO A 292 12.90 2.24 3.86
N ASP A 293 11.86 1.53 3.41
CA ASP A 293 10.52 2.09 3.31
C ASP A 293 9.95 2.30 4.71
N GLY A 294 10.04 3.54 5.17
CA GLY A 294 9.60 3.92 6.49
C GLY A 294 8.08 3.80 6.70
N ALA A 295 7.26 3.52 5.68
CA ALA A 295 5.83 3.29 5.86
C ALA A 295 5.50 1.81 6.14
N ALA A 296 6.30 0.88 5.61
CA ALA A 296 6.01 -0.55 5.62
C ALA A 296 6.62 -1.30 6.81
N TYR A 297 5.93 -2.34 7.28
CA TYR A 297 6.34 -3.17 8.40
C TYR A 297 7.08 -4.43 7.94
N PHE A 298 8.37 -4.28 7.68
CA PHE A 298 9.22 -5.40 7.31
C PHE A 298 9.32 -6.48 8.39
N ASN A 299 9.21 -7.75 7.97
CA ASN A 299 9.37 -8.94 8.80
C ASN A 299 8.42 -8.98 10.00
N VAL A 300 7.19 -8.51 9.79
CA VAL A 300 6.09 -8.61 10.75
C VAL A 300 5.01 -9.48 10.13
N ASN A 301 4.79 -10.68 10.67
CA ASN A 301 3.74 -11.57 10.19
C ASN A 301 2.35 -11.12 10.65
N PRO A 302 1.47 -10.66 9.74
CA PRO A 302 0.09 -10.28 10.05
C PRO A 302 -0.68 -11.35 10.82
N LEU A 303 -0.47 -12.62 10.49
CA LEU A 303 -1.19 -13.75 11.08
C LEU A 303 -0.76 -14.03 12.53
N LEU A 304 0.45 -13.58 12.91
CA LEU A 304 0.97 -13.69 14.27
C LEU A 304 0.69 -12.44 15.12
N LEU A 305 -0.03 -11.46 14.58
CA LEU A 305 -0.40 -10.28 15.37
C LEU A 305 -1.51 -10.62 16.37
N GLU A 306 -2.47 -11.48 16.03
CA GLU A 306 -3.60 -11.75 16.92
C GLU A 306 -3.75 -13.22 17.31
N SER A 307 -2.75 -14.03 16.92
CA SER A 307 -2.67 -15.48 17.16
C SER A 307 -1.21 -15.89 17.38
N ASP A 308 -0.96 -16.95 18.14
CA ASP A 308 0.39 -17.46 18.40
C ASP A 308 0.90 -18.40 17.30
N THR A 309 -0.01 -18.90 16.46
CA THR A 309 0.28 -19.87 15.38
C THR A 309 -0.40 -19.44 14.09
N HIS A 310 0.13 -19.89 12.95
CA HIS A 310 -0.55 -19.80 11.66
C HIS A 310 -0.37 -21.10 10.85
N ALA A 311 -1.39 -21.48 10.09
CA ALA A 311 -1.37 -22.65 9.19
C ALA A 311 -0.93 -22.31 7.76
N ALA A 312 -0.94 -21.02 7.39
CA ALA A 312 -0.51 -20.55 6.08
C ALA A 312 0.99 -20.81 5.85
N ARG A 313 1.39 -21.05 4.60
CA ARG A 313 2.79 -21.07 4.18
C ARG A 313 3.23 -19.63 3.91
N VAL A 314 4.08 -19.08 4.80
CA VAL A 314 4.45 -17.67 4.79
C VAL A 314 5.92 -17.47 4.48
N ASP A 315 6.23 -16.58 3.53
CA ASP A 315 7.59 -16.08 3.30
C ASP A 315 7.65 -14.56 3.53
N MET A 316 8.52 -14.11 4.43
CA MET A 316 8.77 -12.69 4.69
C MET A 316 10.09 -12.27 4.08
N LEU A 317 10.04 -11.47 3.03
CA LEU A 317 11.21 -11.13 2.21
C LEU A 317 11.34 -9.63 2.02
N SER A 318 12.59 -9.19 1.91
CA SER A 318 12.91 -7.86 1.41
C SER A 318 13.08 -7.97 -0.10
N PRO A 319 12.45 -7.10 -0.92
CA PRO A 319 12.69 -7.07 -2.36
C PRO A 319 14.10 -6.59 -2.73
N ARG A 320 14.90 -6.14 -1.74
CA ARG A 320 16.29 -5.70 -1.88
C ARG A 320 16.48 -4.70 -3.04
N PHE A 321 15.62 -3.67 -3.11
CA PHE A 321 15.62 -2.69 -4.22
C PHE A 321 17.01 -2.13 -4.55
N HIS A 322 17.87 -1.91 -3.56
CA HIS A 322 19.26 -1.46 -3.75
C HIS A 322 20.11 -2.34 -4.67
N LEU A 323 19.78 -3.63 -4.86
CA LEU A 323 20.49 -4.51 -5.81
C LEU A 323 20.03 -4.30 -7.27
N PHE A 324 18.83 -3.76 -7.45
CA PHE A 324 18.15 -3.65 -8.75
C PHE A 324 18.07 -2.22 -9.27
N TYR A 325 18.61 -1.26 -8.54
CA TYR A 325 18.68 0.14 -8.95
C TYR A 325 20.14 0.58 -8.99
N ASP A 326 20.47 1.42 -9.96
CA ASP A 326 21.70 2.17 -9.96
C ASP A 326 21.63 3.26 -8.88
N PRO A 327 22.77 3.65 -8.28
CA PRO A 327 22.78 4.62 -7.18
C PRO A 327 22.08 5.95 -7.49
N GLU A 328 22.12 6.39 -8.75
CA GLU A 328 21.52 7.65 -9.22
C GLU A 328 19.99 7.60 -9.32
N ASN A 329 19.43 6.41 -9.58
CA ASN A 329 17.99 6.18 -9.76
C ASN A 329 17.33 5.62 -8.50
N TYR A 330 18.12 5.24 -7.50
CA TYR A 330 17.63 4.66 -6.26
C TYR A 330 16.91 5.72 -5.41
N HIS A 331 15.61 5.53 -5.18
CA HIS A 331 14.76 6.48 -4.45
C HIS A 331 14.94 6.46 -2.92
N GLY A 332 16.15 6.18 -2.43
CA GLY A 332 16.45 6.23 -1.00
C GLY A 332 16.32 7.62 -0.38
N GLY A 333 16.11 7.66 0.95
CA GLY A 333 16.24 8.88 1.75
C GLY A 333 14.93 9.59 2.14
N TRP A 334 15.09 10.69 2.87
CA TRP A 334 13.99 11.35 3.59
C TRP A 334 13.02 12.15 2.72
N SER A 335 13.47 12.65 1.57
CA SER A 335 12.65 13.46 0.65
C SER A 335 11.85 12.62 -0.36
N ASN A 336 12.19 11.35 -0.54
CA ASN A 336 11.66 10.49 -1.60
C ASN A 336 10.80 9.34 -1.03
N LYS A 337 10.34 9.44 0.23
CA LYS A 337 9.61 8.36 0.91
C LYS A 337 8.41 7.84 0.12
N TYR A 338 7.71 8.73 -0.57
CA TYR A 338 6.60 8.36 -1.43
C TYR A 338 7.06 7.53 -2.65
N GLU A 339 8.12 7.97 -3.31
CA GLU A 339 8.69 7.25 -4.46
C GLU A 339 9.24 5.88 -4.04
N ALA A 340 9.95 5.81 -2.90
CA ALA A 340 10.43 4.57 -2.32
C ALA A 340 9.28 3.57 -2.03
N HIS A 341 8.14 4.07 -1.56
CA HIS A 341 6.95 3.24 -1.31
C HIS A 341 6.23 2.81 -2.61
N PHE A 342 6.50 3.47 -3.73
CA PHE A 342 6.00 3.08 -5.05
C PHE A 342 6.96 2.16 -5.81
N ASP A 343 8.18 1.94 -5.33
CA ASP A 343 9.14 1.02 -5.98
C ASP A 343 8.66 -0.44 -5.98
N TYR A 344 7.76 -0.86 -5.08
CA TYR A 344 7.13 -2.19 -5.17
C TYR A 344 6.29 -2.39 -6.43
N LEU A 345 5.86 -1.30 -7.08
CA LEU A 345 5.02 -1.33 -8.28
C LEU A 345 5.83 -0.98 -9.52
N ARG A 346 7.16 -0.98 -9.42
CA ARG A 346 8.09 -0.55 -10.47
C ARG A 346 9.08 -1.63 -10.84
N VAL A 347 9.65 -1.45 -12.02
CA VAL A 347 10.83 -2.17 -12.48
C VAL A 347 12.04 -1.27 -12.23
N GLY A 348 13.10 -1.86 -11.65
CA GLY A 348 14.36 -1.17 -11.41
C GLY A 348 15.18 -0.92 -12.68
N ASP A 349 16.47 -0.67 -12.52
CA ASP A 349 17.46 -0.63 -13.61
C ASP A 349 17.93 -2.03 -14.02
N ARG A 350 17.71 -3.01 -13.15
CA ARG A 350 17.92 -4.44 -13.40
C ARG A 350 16.66 -5.18 -13.02
N LEU A 351 16.35 -6.26 -13.73
CA LEU A 351 15.21 -7.10 -13.39
C LEU A 351 15.42 -7.84 -12.07
N SER A 352 14.37 -7.85 -11.26
CA SER A 352 14.28 -8.70 -10.08
C SER A 352 13.29 -9.82 -10.35
N PRO A 353 13.56 -11.07 -9.98
CA PRO A 353 12.57 -12.14 -10.08
C PRO A 353 11.24 -11.82 -9.37
N VAL A 354 11.24 -10.89 -8.42
CA VAL A 354 10.07 -10.50 -7.60
C VAL A 354 9.64 -9.04 -7.80
N ASP A 355 10.12 -8.36 -8.84
CA ASP A 355 9.53 -7.06 -9.21
C ASP A 355 8.13 -7.25 -9.79
N PHE A 356 7.36 -6.16 -9.83
CA PHE A 356 5.93 -6.21 -10.15
C PHE A 356 5.66 -6.83 -11.53
N LEU A 357 6.42 -6.44 -12.56
CA LEU A 357 6.22 -6.94 -13.92
C LEU A 357 6.73 -8.37 -14.07
N SER A 358 7.84 -8.72 -13.41
CA SER A 358 8.34 -10.10 -13.39
C SER A 358 7.31 -11.06 -12.78
N LEU A 359 6.59 -10.65 -11.74
CA LEU A 359 5.54 -11.45 -11.10
C LEU A 359 4.25 -11.52 -11.94
N THR A 360 3.89 -10.47 -12.67
CA THR A 360 2.60 -10.42 -13.38
C THR A 360 2.68 -10.74 -14.87
N ALA A 361 3.85 -10.59 -15.51
CA ALA A 361 4.05 -10.79 -16.95
C ALA A 361 5.16 -11.81 -17.28
N GLY A 362 5.90 -12.31 -16.27
CA GLY A 362 6.92 -13.35 -16.44
C GLY A 362 6.36 -14.77 -16.29
N ARG A 363 7.04 -15.78 -16.86
CA ARG A 363 6.55 -17.18 -16.88
C ARG A 363 6.72 -17.92 -15.54
N ARG A 364 7.57 -17.43 -14.64
CA ARG A 364 7.81 -18.08 -13.35
C ARG A 364 6.55 -18.02 -12.50
N THR A 365 6.19 -19.12 -11.86
CA THR A 365 5.25 -19.08 -10.72
C THR A 365 5.84 -18.22 -9.60
N LEU A 366 5.01 -17.81 -8.63
CA LEU A 366 5.48 -17.09 -7.46
C LEU A 366 6.57 -17.87 -6.72
N ASP A 367 6.39 -19.18 -6.55
CA ASP A 367 7.37 -20.03 -5.86
C ASP A 367 8.70 -20.10 -6.61
N ASP A 368 8.67 -20.24 -7.94
CA ASP A 368 9.87 -20.22 -8.78
C ASP A 368 10.57 -18.85 -8.75
N ALA A 369 9.78 -17.77 -8.73
CA ALA A 369 10.28 -16.41 -8.59
C ALA A 369 10.97 -16.21 -7.23
N ILE A 370 10.38 -16.69 -6.13
CA ILE A 370 11.00 -16.65 -4.80
C ILE A 370 12.27 -17.50 -4.75
N ALA A 371 12.26 -18.70 -5.33
CA ALA A 371 13.44 -19.57 -5.39
C ALA A 371 14.59 -18.89 -6.15
N ALA A 372 14.31 -18.33 -7.34
CA ALA A 372 15.29 -17.59 -8.14
C ALA A 372 15.77 -16.32 -7.42
N PHE A 373 14.90 -15.63 -6.68
CA PHE A 373 15.31 -14.47 -5.89
C PHE A 373 16.29 -14.84 -4.78
N ARG A 374 16.07 -15.97 -4.11
CA ARG A 374 16.94 -16.45 -3.02
C ARG A 374 18.35 -16.84 -3.47
N THR A 375 18.54 -17.14 -4.76
CA THR A 375 19.89 -17.43 -5.30
C THR A 375 20.70 -16.18 -5.58
N ILE A 376 20.06 -15.00 -5.60
CA ILE A 376 20.78 -13.72 -5.75
C ILE A 376 21.47 -13.43 -4.41
N PRO A 377 22.81 -13.26 -4.39
CA PRO A 377 23.60 -13.12 -3.17
C PRO A 377 23.24 -11.89 -2.32
#